data_AF-A0A9D6DQS1-F1
#
_entry.id   AF-A0A9D6DQS1-F1
#
_cell.length_a   1.000
_cell.length_b   1.000
_cell.length_c   1.000
_cell.angle_alpha   90.00
_cell.angle_beta   90.00
_cell.angle_gamma   90.00
#
_symmetry.space_group_name_H-M   'P 1'
#
loop_
_entity.id
_entity.type
_entity.pdbx_description
1 polymer ?
#
loop_
_entity_poly.entity_id
_entity_poly.type
_entity_poly.pdbx_seq_one_letter_code
_entity_poly.pdbx_strand_id
1 'polypeptide(L)'
;MPKKIFFILIFFIFGLPIQAAASGNVSGYIWSENIGWISLSGVNYGVTINSNGNFSGYAWSENIGWIDFAPAGPYPASPNYSACLDLPGSGQACNGISDYNVGGWARALSYGGGWDGWIKLRGTDYGVSISKTTKKFSGYAWSDMVIGWIKFSGTGYGATTTLAFNSPPNKPTIPSQYPDGETWSNCSFAGKSVPTFYWTYSDPDGDPQAAYEIEVDDNSSFNGAKFNRLVNLAAISYTLDLSQDDPVADWISTLDWNTTYFWHVRVKDNQGNWSEWLTPNQFKTPKHAYGYPDFSWLPASPTQGEVVVFDPDASSVYGGTEISSYLWTITQGTGAFTDSTNNASQYPHIKFSTLNNQIKLEITDTDDYSCESGVADVTAQLPLPEYKEVAPTSWLKRILAFFTFSLKSATLGLAD
;
A
#
# COMPACT_ATOMS: atom_id res chain seq x y z
N MET A 1 -39.21 18.29 74.35
CA MET A 1 -38.07 18.02 73.45
C MET A 1 -38.29 16.67 72.79
N PRO A 2 -38.60 16.58 71.49
CA PRO A 2 -38.81 15.28 70.84
C PRO A 2 -37.46 14.65 70.48
N LYS A 3 -37.28 13.37 70.83
CA LYS A 3 -36.11 12.56 70.49
C LYS A 3 -36.10 12.30 68.97
N LYS A 4 -35.08 12.80 68.27
CA LYS A 4 -34.82 12.42 66.87
C LYS A 4 -34.24 11.01 66.84
N ILE A 5 -34.96 10.06 66.26
CA ILE A 5 -34.49 8.71 65.97
C ILE A 5 -33.72 8.78 64.66
N PHE A 6 -32.43 8.44 64.69
CA PHE A 6 -31.57 8.37 63.50
C PHE A 6 -31.66 6.95 62.93
N PHE A 7 -32.18 6.81 61.71
CA PHE A 7 -32.14 5.55 60.97
C PHE A 7 -30.76 5.41 60.30
N ILE A 8 -29.95 4.44 60.74
CA ILE A 8 -28.73 4.04 60.03
C ILE A 8 -29.15 3.03 58.96
N LEU A 9 -29.07 3.42 57.69
CA LEU A 9 -29.22 2.52 56.55
C LEU A 9 -27.89 1.76 56.38
N ILE A 10 -27.85 0.48 56.77
CA ILE A 10 -26.73 -0.40 56.46
C ILE A 10 -26.91 -0.88 55.01
N PHE A 11 -26.13 -0.31 54.09
CA PHE A 11 -25.98 -0.82 52.73
C PHE A 11 -25.20 -2.14 52.78
N PHE A 12 -25.89 -3.28 52.71
CA PHE A 12 -25.27 -4.53 52.32
C PHE A 12 -24.96 -4.45 50.83
N ILE A 13 -23.70 -4.17 50.48
CA ILE A 13 -23.19 -4.43 49.14
C ILE A 13 -23.09 -5.95 49.01
N PHE A 14 -24.16 -6.59 48.57
CA PHE A 14 -24.07 -7.95 48.01
C PHE A 14 -23.20 -7.83 46.76
N GLY A 15 -21.98 -8.37 46.83
CA GLY A 15 -21.15 -8.55 45.64
C GLY A 15 -21.99 -9.28 44.60
N LEU A 16 -22.13 -8.66 43.42
CA LEU A 16 -22.77 -9.31 42.28
C LEU A 16 -22.09 -10.67 42.08
N PRO A 17 -22.84 -11.77 41.86
CA PRO A 17 -22.20 -13.01 41.44
C PRO A 17 -21.46 -12.70 40.15
N ILE A 18 -20.14 -12.86 40.16
CA ILE A 18 -19.32 -12.74 38.96
C ILE A 18 -19.79 -13.88 38.05
N GLN A 19 -20.60 -13.52 37.07
CA GLN A 19 -21.11 -14.45 36.08
C GLN A 19 -19.94 -14.75 35.15
N ALA A 20 -19.40 -15.96 35.26
CA ALA A 20 -18.33 -16.41 34.40
C ALA A 20 -18.84 -16.55 32.95
N ALA A 21 -18.07 -16.03 32.01
CA ALA A 21 -18.40 -16.03 30.58
C ALA A 21 -18.31 -17.45 30.00
N ALA A 22 -18.88 -17.62 28.79
CA ALA A 22 -18.91 -18.86 28.00
C ALA A 22 -17.57 -19.62 27.98
N SER A 23 -17.61 -20.94 27.72
CA SER A 23 -16.43 -21.82 27.71
C SER A 23 -15.26 -21.15 26.98
N GLY A 24 -14.20 -20.80 27.71
CA GLY A 24 -13.04 -20.12 27.15
C GLY A 24 -12.32 -20.96 26.09
N ASN A 25 -11.38 -20.34 25.36
CA ASN A 25 -10.61 -21.03 24.32
C ASN A 25 -9.37 -21.77 24.85
N VAL A 26 -9.24 -21.91 26.17
CA VAL A 26 -8.26 -22.77 26.84
C VAL A 26 -9.02 -23.84 27.61
N SER A 27 -8.62 -25.10 27.44
CA SER A 27 -9.31 -26.25 28.02
C SER A 27 -8.32 -27.27 28.59
N GLY A 28 -8.84 -28.27 29.30
CA GLY A 28 -8.05 -29.33 29.92
C GLY A 28 -7.72 -29.06 31.39
N TYR A 29 -6.86 -29.93 31.94
CA TYR A 29 -6.48 -29.92 33.34
C TYR A 29 -4.97 -29.73 33.50
N ILE A 30 -4.59 -28.96 34.51
CA ILE A 30 -3.21 -28.79 34.96
C ILE A 30 -3.09 -29.29 36.40
N TRP A 31 -1.88 -29.63 36.83
CA TRP A 31 -1.66 -30.38 38.07
C TRP A 31 -0.69 -29.65 39.00
N SER A 32 -1.02 -29.58 40.29
CA SER A 32 -0.08 -29.30 41.36
C SER A 32 -0.06 -30.47 42.35
N GLU A 33 1.12 -30.81 42.85
CA GLU A 33 1.27 -31.86 43.86
C GLU A 33 0.62 -31.50 45.21
N ASN A 34 0.47 -30.21 45.51
CA ASN A 34 -0.05 -29.74 46.79
C ASN A 34 -1.58 -29.59 46.78
N ILE A 35 -2.17 -29.21 45.64
CA ILE A 35 -3.60 -28.87 45.55
C ILE A 35 -4.35 -29.69 44.49
N GLY A 36 -3.67 -30.63 43.84
CA GLY A 36 -4.25 -31.52 42.85
C GLY A 36 -4.63 -30.82 41.54
N TRP A 37 -5.78 -31.24 40.99
CA TRP A 37 -6.24 -30.82 39.68
C TRP A 37 -6.79 -29.39 39.67
N ILE A 38 -6.45 -28.67 38.60
CA ILE A 38 -7.02 -27.37 38.26
C ILE A 38 -7.64 -27.51 36.86
N SER A 39 -8.95 -27.26 36.75
CA SER A 39 -9.69 -27.25 35.50
C SER A 39 -9.66 -25.86 34.87
N LEU A 40 -9.25 -25.77 33.60
CA LEU A 40 -9.16 -24.49 32.88
C LEU A 40 -10.47 -24.09 32.19
N SER A 41 -11.46 -24.98 32.15
CA SER A 41 -12.76 -24.74 31.51
C SER A 41 -13.85 -25.62 32.12
N GLY A 42 -15.09 -25.13 32.16
CA GLY A 42 -16.28 -25.89 32.51
C GLY A 42 -17.51 -25.34 31.80
N VAL A 43 -18.71 -25.80 32.21
CA VAL A 43 -19.97 -25.43 31.55
C VAL A 43 -20.21 -23.91 31.53
N ASN A 44 -19.83 -23.22 32.60
CA ASN A 44 -20.10 -21.79 32.79
C ASN A 44 -18.84 -20.99 33.11
N TYR A 45 -17.64 -21.51 32.85
CA TYR A 45 -16.39 -20.78 33.09
C TYR A 45 -15.31 -21.26 32.13
N GLY A 46 -14.28 -20.44 31.95
CA GLY A 46 -13.04 -20.89 31.35
C GLY A 46 -12.05 -19.76 31.16
N VAL A 47 -10.81 -20.17 30.88
CA VAL A 47 -9.71 -19.29 30.55
C VAL A 47 -9.72 -19.00 29.05
N THR A 48 -9.52 -17.75 28.67
CA THR A 48 -9.50 -17.31 27.27
C THR A 48 -8.24 -16.51 26.97
N ILE A 49 -7.60 -16.77 25.84
CA ILE A 49 -6.51 -15.98 25.26
C ILE A 49 -7.06 -15.25 24.04
N ASN A 50 -6.99 -13.93 23.99
CA ASN A 50 -7.43 -13.18 22.82
C ASN A 50 -6.36 -13.13 21.70
N SER A 51 -6.68 -12.52 20.57
CA SER A 51 -5.77 -12.37 19.42
C SER A 51 -4.48 -11.59 19.74
N ASN A 52 -4.49 -10.80 20.80
CA ASN A 52 -3.34 -10.02 21.26
C ASN A 52 -2.52 -10.78 22.31
N GLY A 53 -2.87 -12.03 22.62
CA GLY A 53 -2.18 -12.85 23.63
C GLY A 53 -2.59 -12.57 25.07
N ASN A 54 -3.54 -11.69 25.35
CA ASN A 54 -3.97 -11.44 26.73
C ASN A 54 -4.89 -12.54 27.23
N PHE A 55 -4.62 -13.04 28.44
CA PHE A 55 -5.49 -14.00 29.11
C PHE A 55 -6.62 -13.28 29.85
N SER A 56 -7.73 -14.00 30.04
CA SER A 56 -8.88 -13.58 30.83
C SER A 56 -9.68 -14.79 31.31
N GLY A 57 -10.60 -14.56 32.24
CA GLY A 57 -11.48 -15.60 32.78
C GLY A 57 -10.85 -16.38 33.93
N TYR A 58 -11.53 -17.46 34.32
CA TYR A 58 -11.25 -18.18 35.56
C TYR A 58 -11.01 -19.68 35.31
N ALA A 59 -10.10 -20.25 36.10
CA ALA A 59 -9.96 -21.68 36.28
C ALA A 59 -10.49 -22.09 37.67
N TRP A 60 -10.74 -23.38 37.87
CA TRP A 60 -11.30 -23.92 39.11
C TRP A 60 -10.46 -25.07 39.67
N SER A 61 -10.22 -25.05 40.98
CA SER A 61 -9.71 -26.20 41.72
C SER A 61 -10.63 -26.48 42.91
N GLU A 62 -10.89 -27.76 43.18
CA GLU A 62 -11.71 -28.16 44.34
C GLU A 62 -11.05 -27.80 45.68
N ASN A 63 -9.71 -27.70 45.71
CA ASN A 63 -8.95 -27.49 46.94
C ASN A 63 -8.68 -26.00 47.26
N ILE A 64 -8.67 -25.13 46.24
CA ILE A 64 -8.37 -23.69 46.42
C ILE A 64 -9.36 -22.75 45.72
N GLY A 65 -10.43 -23.27 45.14
CA GLY A 65 -11.45 -22.49 44.47
C GLY A 65 -11.00 -21.84 43.16
N TRP A 66 -11.52 -20.64 42.89
CA TRP A 66 -11.33 -19.91 41.64
C TRP A 66 -9.91 -19.36 41.50
N ILE A 67 -9.37 -19.42 40.28
CA ILE A 67 -8.10 -18.80 39.89
C ILE A 67 -8.38 -17.83 38.75
N ASP A 68 -8.10 -16.55 38.96
CA ASP A 68 -8.21 -15.47 37.99
C ASP A 68 -6.95 -15.40 37.11
N PHE A 69 -7.10 -15.42 35.80
CA PHE A 69 -6.00 -15.24 34.85
C PHE A 69 -5.80 -13.78 34.39
N ALA A 70 -6.72 -12.88 34.75
CA ALA A 70 -6.58 -11.44 34.54
C ALA A 70 -6.70 -10.64 35.86
N PRO A 71 -5.96 -11.00 36.94
CA PRO A 71 -6.08 -10.30 38.20
C PRO A 71 -5.55 -8.86 38.08
N ALA A 72 -6.27 -7.93 38.70
CA ALA A 72 -5.79 -6.59 38.93
C ALA A 72 -4.62 -6.60 39.94
N GLY A 73 -3.64 -5.72 39.71
CA GLY A 73 -2.52 -5.51 40.63
C GLY A 73 -2.92 -4.83 41.96
N PRO A 74 -1.94 -4.47 42.81
CA PRO A 74 -0.49 -4.57 42.56
C PRO A 74 0.01 -6.02 42.55
N TYR A 75 1.00 -6.32 41.70
CA TYR A 75 1.62 -7.64 41.61
C TYR A 75 2.79 -7.76 42.63
N PRO A 76 3.13 -8.97 43.10
CA PRO A 76 4.16 -9.15 44.15
C PRO A 76 5.57 -8.72 43.74
N ALA A 77 5.90 -8.88 42.46
CA ALA A 77 7.18 -8.54 41.88
C ALA A 77 7.06 -8.43 40.35
N SER A 78 8.13 -7.99 39.68
CA SER A 78 8.20 -8.02 38.21
C SER A 78 7.93 -9.43 37.66
N PRO A 79 7.17 -9.55 36.55
CA PRO A 79 6.61 -8.47 35.74
C PRO A 79 5.33 -7.83 36.32
N ASN A 80 5.03 -6.58 35.93
CA ASN A 80 3.87 -5.81 36.41
C ASN A 80 2.64 -5.96 35.49
N TYR A 81 2.28 -7.19 35.13
CA TYR A 81 1.14 -7.51 34.26
C TYR A 81 0.53 -8.88 34.60
N SER A 82 -0.75 -9.07 34.29
CA SER A 82 -1.47 -10.35 34.42
C SER A 82 -1.06 -11.35 33.34
N ALA A 83 -1.60 -12.56 33.36
CA ALA A 83 -1.23 -13.60 32.40
C ALA A 83 -1.34 -13.13 30.93
N CYS A 84 -0.30 -13.42 30.16
CA CYS A 84 -0.19 -13.02 28.75
C CYS A 84 0.59 -14.11 27.98
N LEU A 85 0.39 -14.18 26.67
CA LEU A 85 1.13 -14.99 25.69
C LEU A 85 1.86 -14.04 24.75
N ASP A 86 3.18 -14.21 24.60
CA ASP A 86 3.96 -13.45 23.63
C ASP A 86 3.68 -14.01 22.23
N LEU A 87 3.12 -13.20 21.34
CA LEU A 87 2.85 -13.59 19.94
C LEU A 87 3.80 -12.81 19.01
N PRO A 88 4.32 -13.44 17.95
CA PRO A 88 5.18 -12.73 16.98
C PRO A 88 4.40 -11.60 16.33
N GLY A 89 5.07 -10.47 16.08
CA GLY A 89 4.47 -9.30 15.43
C GLY A 89 3.48 -8.50 16.29
N SER A 90 2.92 -9.09 17.36
CA SER A 90 2.07 -8.39 18.31
C SER A 90 2.93 -7.50 19.21
N GLY A 91 2.63 -6.21 19.27
CA GLY A 91 3.34 -5.26 20.14
C GLY A 91 3.23 -5.63 21.63
N GLN A 92 4.17 -6.45 22.09
CA GLN A 92 4.61 -6.61 23.49
C GLN A 92 3.54 -6.90 24.55
N ALA A 93 2.57 -7.80 24.30
CA ALA A 93 1.64 -8.23 25.35
C ALA A 93 2.36 -8.82 26.59
N CYS A 94 3.57 -9.36 26.42
CA CYS A 94 4.38 -9.93 27.49
C CYS A 94 5.75 -9.28 27.69
N ASN A 95 5.98 -8.05 27.22
CA ASN A 95 7.30 -7.42 27.24
C ASN A 95 8.39 -8.26 26.53
N GLY A 96 8.05 -9.01 25.47
CA GLY A 96 9.03 -9.66 24.60
C GLY A 96 9.80 -10.82 25.25
N ILE A 97 9.12 -11.70 25.97
CA ILE A 97 9.70 -12.90 26.61
C ILE A 97 9.95 -14.06 25.62
N SER A 98 9.97 -13.77 24.33
CA SER A 98 10.09 -14.68 23.18
C SER A 98 8.79 -15.39 22.80
N ASP A 99 8.63 -15.61 21.49
CA ASP A 99 7.39 -16.11 20.90
C ASP A 99 6.85 -17.39 21.55
N TYR A 100 5.53 -17.39 21.72
CA TYR A 100 4.70 -18.45 22.31
C TYR A 100 5.03 -18.81 23.76
N ASN A 101 5.79 -17.96 24.46
CA ASN A 101 5.97 -18.05 25.90
C ASN A 101 4.88 -17.29 26.63
N VAL A 102 4.45 -17.86 27.76
CA VAL A 102 3.48 -17.26 28.66
C VAL A 102 4.23 -16.58 29.82
N GLY A 103 3.78 -15.40 30.20
CA GLY A 103 4.32 -14.60 31.29
C GLY A 103 3.22 -14.07 32.21
N GLY A 104 3.64 -13.27 33.19
CA GLY A 104 2.70 -12.56 34.07
C GLY A 104 2.21 -13.38 35.25
N TRP A 105 1.13 -12.89 35.85
CA TRP A 105 0.56 -13.42 37.08
C TRP A 105 -0.90 -13.86 36.92
N ALA A 106 -1.23 -15.00 37.53
CA ALA A 106 -2.59 -15.42 37.85
C ALA A 106 -2.80 -15.38 39.37
N ARG A 107 -4.05 -15.43 39.84
CA ARG A 107 -4.35 -15.31 41.27
C ARG A 107 -5.47 -16.23 41.74
N ALA A 108 -5.21 -17.05 42.74
CA ALA A 108 -6.23 -17.78 43.46
C ALA A 108 -7.07 -16.81 44.32
N LEU A 109 -8.40 -16.91 44.23
CA LEU A 109 -9.34 -16.01 44.89
C LEU A 109 -9.79 -16.50 46.26
N SER A 110 -9.69 -17.81 46.54
CA SER A 110 -9.95 -18.33 47.88
C SER A 110 -8.74 -18.08 48.77
N TYR A 111 -8.83 -17.08 49.65
CA TYR A 111 -7.78 -16.71 50.58
C TYR A 111 -8.01 -17.33 51.96
N GLY A 112 -6.97 -17.93 52.55
CA GLY A 112 -6.99 -18.47 53.90
C GLY A 112 -5.57 -18.61 54.46
N GLY A 113 -5.37 -18.33 55.75
CA GLY A 113 -4.07 -18.57 56.43
C GLY A 113 -2.93 -17.58 56.12
N GLY A 114 -3.19 -16.43 55.51
CA GLY A 114 -2.19 -15.37 55.28
C GLY A 114 -1.42 -15.43 53.96
N TRP A 115 -1.79 -16.36 53.07
CA TRP A 115 -1.29 -16.43 51.70
C TRP A 115 -2.12 -15.55 50.75
N ASP A 116 -1.45 -14.86 49.82
CA ASP A 116 -2.00 -13.78 48.99
C ASP A 116 -2.52 -14.25 47.61
N GLY A 117 -2.21 -15.50 47.24
CA GLY A 117 -2.86 -16.21 46.14
C GLY A 117 -2.09 -16.20 44.83
N TRP A 118 -0.89 -15.62 44.77
CA TRP A 118 -0.24 -15.31 43.51
C TRP A 118 0.47 -16.50 42.86
N ILE A 119 0.27 -16.64 41.55
CA ILE A 119 0.85 -17.67 40.70
C ILE A 119 1.65 -16.98 39.60
N LYS A 120 2.97 -17.18 39.59
CA LYS A 120 3.88 -16.67 38.57
C LYS A 120 4.00 -17.68 37.43
N LEU A 121 3.68 -17.24 36.21
CA LEU A 121 3.67 -18.13 35.03
C LEU A 121 5.05 -18.33 34.39
N ARG A 122 6.04 -17.53 34.81
CA ARG A 122 7.43 -17.61 34.34
C ARG A 122 8.42 -17.01 35.35
N GLY A 123 9.54 -17.69 35.51
CA GLY A 123 10.72 -17.23 36.23
C GLY A 123 11.98 -17.39 35.39
N THR A 124 13.15 -17.37 36.04
CA THR A 124 14.45 -17.48 35.37
C THR A 124 14.64 -18.85 34.70
N ASP A 125 14.29 -19.92 35.41
CA ASP A 125 14.58 -21.31 35.00
C ASP A 125 13.31 -22.15 34.75
N TYR A 126 12.15 -21.52 34.76
CA TYR A 126 10.87 -22.17 34.51
C TYR A 126 9.92 -21.23 33.76
N GLY A 127 8.96 -21.80 33.05
CA GLY A 127 7.87 -21.03 32.51
C GLY A 127 6.90 -21.89 31.72
N VAL A 128 5.76 -21.29 31.41
CA VAL A 128 4.73 -21.88 30.57
C VAL A 128 4.96 -21.46 29.12
N SER A 129 4.73 -22.37 28.18
CA SER A 129 4.78 -22.11 26.73
C SER A 129 3.67 -22.86 26.00
N ILE A 130 3.33 -22.40 24.80
CA ILE A 130 2.32 -23.02 23.94
C ILE A 130 2.96 -23.45 22.62
N SER A 131 2.71 -24.67 22.18
CA SER A 131 3.16 -25.13 20.86
C SER A 131 2.24 -24.58 19.76
N LYS A 132 2.79 -23.85 18.78
CA LYS A 132 2.03 -23.37 17.60
C LYS A 132 1.32 -24.53 16.87
N THR A 133 2.04 -25.63 16.68
CA THR A 133 1.58 -26.79 15.89
C THR A 133 0.53 -27.62 16.63
N THR A 134 0.79 -27.95 17.89
CA THR A 134 -0.09 -28.87 18.64
C THR A 134 -1.14 -28.17 19.48
N LYS A 135 -1.01 -26.85 19.66
CA LYS A 135 -1.84 -26.01 20.54
C LYS A 135 -1.84 -26.47 22.02
N LYS A 136 -0.85 -27.26 22.42
CA LYS A 136 -0.67 -27.77 23.78
C LYS A 136 0.22 -26.85 24.60
N PHE A 137 -0.09 -26.72 25.88
CA PHE A 137 0.76 -26.03 26.83
C PHE A 137 1.82 -26.98 27.39
N SER A 138 2.95 -26.41 27.81
CA SER A 138 4.02 -27.15 28.49
C SER A 138 4.69 -26.29 29.55
N GLY A 139 5.51 -26.94 30.37
CA GLY A 139 6.29 -26.28 31.41
C GLY A 139 5.54 -26.11 32.73
N TYR A 140 6.03 -25.17 33.53
CA TYR A 140 5.66 -25.01 34.92
C TYR A 140 5.37 -23.56 35.27
N ALA A 141 4.39 -23.34 36.13
CA ALA A 141 4.20 -22.12 36.89
C ALA A 141 4.52 -22.38 38.37
N TRP A 142 4.77 -21.31 39.12
CA TRP A 142 5.11 -21.40 40.54
C TRP A 142 4.24 -20.48 41.37
N SER A 143 3.80 -20.97 42.52
CA SER A 143 3.23 -20.17 43.58
C SER A 143 3.89 -20.58 44.90
N ASP A 144 4.12 -19.60 45.75
CA ASP A 144 4.70 -19.81 47.07
C ASP A 144 3.72 -20.49 48.05
N MET A 145 4.27 -20.97 49.17
CA MET A 145 3.60 -21.51 50.36
C MET A 145 2.59 -22.66 50.13
N VAL A 146 1.49 -22.41 49.43
CA VAL A 146 0.30 -23.28 49.36
C VAL A 146 0.29 -24.11 48.08
N ILE A 147 0.32 -23.49 46.89
CA ILE A 147 0.13 -24.24 45.63
C ILE A 147 1.42 -24.94 45.17
N GLY A 148 2.59 -24.32 45.34
CA GLY A 148 3.84 -24.86 44.82
C GLY A 148 3.90 -24.90 43.28
N TRP A 149 4.54 -25.93 42.75
CA TRP A 149 4.69 -26.14 41.30
C TRP A 149 3.37 -26.55 40.64
N ILE A 150 3.03 -25.86 39.55
CA ILE A 150 1.89 -26.19 38.70
C ILE A 150 2.42 -26.62 37.34
N LYS A 151 2.17 -27.87 36.96
CA LYS A 151 2.58 -28.45 35.68
C LYS A 151 1.45 -28.35 34.65
N PHE A 152 1.74 -27.76 33.49
CA PHE A 152 0.73 -27.49 32.46
C PHE A 152 0.43 -28.69 31.54
N SER A 153 1.25 -29.74 31.58
CA SER A 153 0.99 -31.00 30.87
C SER A 153 1.78 -32.17 31.43
N GLY A 154 1.28 -33.38 31.24
CA GLY A 154 1.93 -34.62 31.62
C GLY A 154 1.40 -35.81 30.82
N THR A 155 1.75 -37.03 31.24
CA THR A 155 1.24 -38.24 30.56
C THR A 155 -0.27 -38.35 30.75
N GLY A 156 -1.03 -38.18 29.66
CA GLY A 156 -2.49 -38.32 29.65
C GLY A 156 -3.29 -37.09 30.09
N TYR A 157 -2.64 -35.95 30.38
CA TYR A 157 -3.33 -34.71 30.72
C TYR A 157 -2.56 -33.47 30.24
N GLY A 158 -3.24 -32.33 30.19
CA GLY A 158 -2.61 -31.05 29.95
C GLY A 158 -3.59 -30.02 29.42
N ALA A 159 -3.14 -28.77 29.42
CA ALA A 159 -3.89 -27.68 28.84
C ALA A 159 -3.72 -27.61 27.31
N THR A 160 -4.78 -27.21 26.63
CA THR A 160 -4.80 -26.95 25.18
C THR A 160 -5.53 -25.65 24.91
N THR A 161 -5.27 -25.04 23.74
CA THR A 161 -6.04 -23.89 23.27
C THR A 161 -6.59 -24.10 21.87
N THR A 162 -7.70 -23.43 21.55
CA THR A 162 -8.21 -23.31 20.18
C THR A 162 -7.85 -21.97 19.54
N LEU A 163 -6.94 -21.19 20.16
CA LEU A 163 -6.43 -19.95 19.58
C LEU A 163 -5.82 -20.20 18.20
N ALA A 164 -6.32 -19.49 17.18
CA ALA A 164 -5.70 -19.42 15.87
C ALA A 164 -4.41 -18.59 15.99
N PHE A 165 -3.28 -19.17 15.57
CA PHE A 165 -2.00 -18.46 15.58
C PHE A 165 -1.77 -17.95 14.18
N ASN A 166 -1.42 -16.68 14.03
CA ASN A 166 -1.13 -16.12 12.72
C ASN A 166 0.00 -16.89 12.02
N SER A 167 -0.17 -17.15 10.73
CA SER A 167 0.84 -17.70 9.84
C SER A 167 1.46 -16.56 9.02
N PRO A 168 2.78 -16.59 8.77
CA PRO A 168 3.36 -15.62 7.86
C PRO A 168 2.76 -15.77 6.45
N PRO A 169 2.75 -14.69 5.65
CA PRO A 169 2.38 -14.80 4.25
C PRO A 169 3.29 -15.79 3.54
N ASN A 170 2.73 -16.48 2.55
CA ASN A 170 3.53 -17.29 1.65
C ASN A 170 4.54 -16.41 0.91
N LYS A 171 5.67 -17.02 0.58
CA LYS A 171 6.71 -16.40 -0.26
C LYS A 171 6.10 -15.71 -1.49
N PRO A 172 6.42 -14.43 -1.75
CA PRO A 172 5.93 -13.74 -2.93
C PRO A 172 6.36 -14.43 -4.23
N THR A 173 5.63 -14.17 -5.30
CA THR A 173 5.92 -14.69 -6.65
C THR A 173 5.76 -13.59 -7.70
N ILE A 174 6.35 -13.81 -8.88
CA ILE A 174 6.16 -12.93 -10.04
C ILE A 174 4.75 -13.14 -10.62
N PRO A 175 3.95 -12.07 -10.80
CA PRO A 175 2.64 -12.16 -11.45
C PRO A 175 2.76 -12.54 -12.93
N SER A 176 1.84 -13.37 -13.43
CA SER A 176 1.78 -13.75 -14.84
C SER A 176 1.56 -12.58 -15.81
N GLN A 177 0.98 -11.47 -15.33
CA GLN A 177 0.80 -10.24 -16.10
C GLN A 177 2.14 -9.53 -16.39
N TYR A 178 3.14 -9.72 -15.53
CA TYR A 178 4.47 -9.11 -15.65
C TYR A 178 5.52 -10.22 -15.59
N PRO A 179 5.69 -11.00 -16.68
CA PRO A 179 6.48 -12.23 -16.66
C PRO A 179 7.95 -12.01 -16.33
N ASP A 180 8.49 -10.83 -16.66
CA ASP A 180 9.86 -10.44 -16.33
C ASP A 180 9.98 -9.94 -14.88
N GLY A 181 8.86 -9.61 -14.23
CA GLY A 181 8.81 -9.08 -12.87
C GLY A 181 8.87 -7.55 -12.78
N GLU A 182 9.15 -6.86 -13.89
CA GLU A 182 9.16 -5.41 -13.96
C GLU A 182 8.51 -4.82 -15.22
N THR A 183 8.23 -3.52 -15.16
CA THR A 183 8.00 -2.67 -16.33
C THR A 183 8.91 -1.45 -16.27
N TRP A 184 9.03 -0.72 -17.38
CA TRP A 184 9.94 0.43 -17.48
C TRP A 184 9.20 1.71 -17.84
N SER A 185 9.52 2.77 -17.12
CA SER A 185 9.22 4.15 -17.50
C SER A 185 10.48 4.75 -18.14
N ASN A 186 10.58 4.60 -19.47
CA ASN A 186 11.74 5.02 -20.26
C ASN A 186 11.67 6.48 -20.74
N CYS A 187 10.46 7.01 -20.94
CA CYS A 187 10.25 8.31 -21.59
C CYS A 187 9.72 9.39 -20.65
N SER A 188 9.39 9.04 -19.40
CA SER A 188 8.70 9.98 -18.50
C SER A 188 9.61 11.04 -17.89
N PHE A 189 10.93 10.82 -17.92
CA PHE A 189 11.91 11.72 -17.33
C PHE A 189 13.12 11.83 -18.24
N ALA A 190 13.55 13.06 -18.53
CA ALA A 190 14.76 13.31 -19.32
C ALA A 190 15.98 12.62 -18.68
N GLY A 191 16.70 11.82 -19.48
CA GLY A 191 17.95 11.17 -19.08
C GLY A 191 17.79 10.02 -18.08
N LYS A 192 16.58 9.49 -17.87
CA LYS A 192 16.34 8.39 -16.92
C LYS A 192 15.44 7.32 -17.50
N SER A 193 15.73 6.07 -17.11
CA SER A 193 14.83 4.93 -17.25
C SER A 193 14.60 4.35 -15.87
N VAL A 194 13.34 4.25 -15.45
CA VAL A 194 12.99 3.83 -14.08
C VAL A 194 12.19 2.53 -14.11
N PRO A 195 12.67 1.45 -13.48
CA PRO A 195 11.92 0.20 -13.40
C PRO A 195 10.83 0.29 -12.32
N THR A 196 9.72 -0.41 -12.55
CA THR A 196 8.69 -0.70 -11.54
C THR A 196 8.60 -2.20 -11.37
N PHE A 197 8.88 -2.69 -10.16
CA PHE A 197 8.82 -4.10 -9.81
C PHE A 197 7.42 -4.50 -9.39
N TYR A 198 7.00 -5.72 -9.69
CA TYR A 198 5.67 -6.26 -9.36
C TYR A 198 5.77 -7.63 -8.71
N TRP A 199 4.94 -7.86 -7.69
CA TRP A 199 4.85 -9.14 -7.00
C TRP A 199 3.40 -9.50 -6.70
N THR A 200 3.17 -10.77 -6.41
CA THR A 200 1.92 -11.27 -5.81
C THR A 200 2.24 -12.06 -4.57
N TYR A 201 1.30 -12.13 -3.63
CA TYR A 201 1.43 -12.94 -2.43
C TYR A 201 0.10 -13.65 -2.14
N SER A 202 0.16 -14.61 -1.22
CA SER A 202 -1.03 -15.20 -0.60
C SER A 202 -0.73 -15.41 0.87
N ASP A 203 -1.76 -15.40 1.69
CA ASP A 203 -1.63 -15.66 3.12
C ASP A 203 -2.45 -16.92 3.50
N PRO A 204 -1.88 -17.89 4.24
CA PRO A 204 -2.60 -19.11 4.62
C PRO A 204 -3.88 -18.86 5.42
N ASP A 205 -3.90 -17.81 6.22
CA ASP A 205 -5.01 -17.46 7.11
C ASP A 205 -5.87 -16.31 6.53
N GLY A 206 -5.50 -15.81 5.34
CA GLY A 206 -6.24 -14.78 4.59
C GLY A 206 -5.93 -13.36 5.03
N ASP A 207 -4.85 -13.18 5.78
CA ASP A 207 -4.46 -11.89 6.32
C ASP A 207 -3.83 -10.98 5.25
N PRO A 208 -4.32 -9.73 5.10
CA PRO A 208 -3.82 -8.82 4.08
C PRO A 208 -2.42 -8.28 4.42
N GLN A 209 -1.63 -8.03 3.38
CA GLN A 209 -0.37 -7.30 3.48
C GLN A 209 -0.59 -5.90 4.09
N ALA A 210 0.24 -5.52 5.05
CA ALA A 210 0.32 -4.18 5.63
C ALA A 210 1.62 -3.45 5.27
N ALA A 211 2.70 -4.17 4.95
CA ALA A 211 3.99 -3.59 4.58
C ALA A 211 4.76 -4.50 3.63
N TYR A 212 5.82 -3.98 3.04
CA TYR A 212 6.80 -4.77 2.28
C TYR A 212 8.20 -4.18 2.46
N GLU A 213 9.20 -5.01 2.20
CA GLU A 213 10.60 -4.61 2.13
C GLU A 213 11.18 -5.11 0.82
N ILE A 214 11.86 -4.23 0.10
CA ILE A 214 12.42 -4.49 -1.21
C ILE A 214 13.90 -4.13 -1.21
N GLU A 215 14.72 -4.98 -1.83
CA GLU A 215 16.14 -4.73 -2.02
C GLU A 215 16.51 -4.82 -3.50
N VAL A 216 17.52 -4.04 -3.89
CA VAL A 216 18.12 -4.05 -5.22
C VAL A 216 19.64 -4.09 -5.07
N ASP A 217 20.29 -4.93 -5.87
CA ASP A 217 21.74 -5.16 -5.81
C ASP A 217 22.29 -5.54 -7.20
N ASP A 218 23.58 -5.37 -7.46
CA ASP A 218 24.25 -5.90 -8.66
C ASP A 218 24.73 -7.36 -8.49
N ASN A 219 24.49 -7.93 -7.30
CA ASN A 219 24.78 -9.31 -6.97
C ASN A 219 23.52 -10.03 -6.46
N SER A 220 23.26 -11.23 -6.99
CA SER A 220 22.08 -12.03 -6.65
C SER A 220 22.08 -12.61 -5.23
N SER A 221 23.19 -12.49 -4.49
CA SER A 221 23.26 -12.95 -3.10
C SER A 221 22.83 -11.92 -2.06
N PHE A 222 22.65 -10.64 -2.42
CA PHE A 222 22.29 -9.54 -1.49
C PHE A 222 23.18 -9.45 -0.24
N ASN A 223 24.45 -9.82 -0.36
CA ASN A 223 25.42 -9.74 0.74
C ASN A 223 25.98 -8.32 0.78
N GLY A 224 25.24 -7.39 1.38
CA GLY A 224 25.48 -5.95 1.23
C GLY A 224 24.59 -5.38 0.13
N ALA A 225 23.27 -5.45 0.35
CA ALA A 225 22.30 -4.94 -0.60
C ALA A 225 22.51 -3.43 -0.78
N LYS A 226 22.62 -3.00 -2.05
CA LYS A 226 22.96 -1.61 -2.39
C LYS A 226 21.82 -0.62 -2.31
N PHE A 227 20.61 -1.15 -2.23
CA PHE A 227 19.40 -0.42 -1.97
C PHE A 227 18.50 -1.29 -1.11
N ASN A 228 17.99 -0.76 -0.01
CA ASN A 228 16.97 -1.39 0.80
C ASN A 228 15.90 -0.35 1.14
N ARG A 229 14.65 -0.72 0.93
CA ARG A 229 13.51 0.10 1.35
C ARG A 229 12.43 -0.71 2.04
N LEU A 230 12.18 -0.36 3.30
CA LEU A 230 10.97 -0.72 4.03
C LEU A 230 9.82 0.26 3.73
N VAL A 231 8.66 -0.26 3.32
CA VAL A 231 7.45 0.53 3.05
C VAL A 231 6.29 0.01 3.89
N ASN A 232 5.79 0.84 4.79
CA ASN A 232 4.62 0.54 5.65
C ASN A 232 3.29 0.83 4.94
N LEU A 233 3.09 0.22 3.76
CA LEU A 233 1.87 0.33 2.97
C LEU A 233 1.55 -1.00 2.27
N ALA A 234 0.27 -1.31 2.16
CA ALA A 234 -0.22 -2.39 1.30
C ALA A 234 -0.05 -2.01 -0.18
N ALA A 235 0.86 -2.66 -0.88
CA ALA A 235 1.07 -2.50 -2.33
C ALA A 235 1.64 -3.79 -2.93
N ILE A 236 1.43 -3.97 -4.23
CA ILE A 236 1.95 -5.13 -4.99
C ILE A 236 2.94 -4.72 -6.08
N SER A 237 3.43 -3.48 -5.99
CA SER A 237 4.39 -2.91 -6.92
C SER A 237 5.21 -1.80 -6.27
N TYR A 238 6.43 -1.60 -6.77
CA TYR A 238 7.32 -0.51 -6.35
C TYR A 238 8.06 0.08 -7.55
N THR A 239 7.87 1.37 -7.81
CA THR A 239 8.70 2.13 -8.75
C THR A 239 9.99 2.53 -8.06
N LEU A 240 11.13 2.14 -8.63
CA LEU A 240 12.43 2.33 -7.99
C LEU A 240 12.76 3.81 -7.82
N ASP A 241 12.81 4.26 -6.57
CA ASP A 241 13.31 5.56 -6.18
C ASP A 241 14.55 5.38 -5.28
N LEU A 242 15.73 5.55 -5.87
CA LEU A 242 17.02 5.40 -5.17
C LEU A 242 17.23 6.46 -4.06
N SER A 243 16.48 7.58 -4.08
CA SER A 243 16.57 8.58 -3.01
C SER A 243 15.95 8.12 -1.69
N GLN A 244 15.22 7.01 -1.74
CA GLN A 244 14.49 6.43 -0.62
C GLN A 244 15.29 5.37 0.14
N ASP A 245 16.56 5.15 -0.19
CA ASP A 245 17.39 4.13 0.45
C ASP A 245 17.47 4.29 1.98
N ASP A 246 17.62 3.17 2.68
CA ASP A 246 17.85 3.16 4.13
C ASP A 246 19.25 3.76 4.43
N PRO A 247 19.42 4.58 5.49
CA PRO A 247 20.70 5.22 5.84
C PRO A 247 21.90 4.29 6.15
N VAL A 248 21.78 2.96 6.07
CA VAL A 248 22.90 2.03 6.27
C VAL A 248 23.74 1.96 4.98
N ALA A 249 24.87 2.66 4.98
CA ALA A 249 25.74 2.89 3.82
C ALA A 249 26.16 1.63 3.02
N ASP A 250 25.42 1.33 1.94
CA ASP A 250 25.84 0.49 0.79
C ASP A 250 25.33 1.06 -0.55
N TRP A 251 25.01 2.36 -0.56
CA TRP A 251 24.17 3.03 -1.55
C TRP A 251 24.54 2.83 -3.03
N ILE A 252 23.51 2.65 -3.86
CA ILE A 252 23.55 2.91 -5.30
C ILE A 252 22.87 4.25 -5.62
N SER A 253 23.68 5.25 -5.99
CA SER A 253 23.20 6.60 -6.31
C SER A 253 22.49 6.70 -7.65
N THR A 254 22.90 5.83 -8.58
CA THR A 254 22.49 5.77 -9.98
C THR A 254 22.70 4.35 -10.48
N LEU A 255 21.83 3.86 -11.35
CA LEU A 255 22.06 2.61 -12.06
C LEU A 255 23.01 2.84 -13.23
N ASP A 256 24.00 1.97 -13.38
CA ASP A 256 24.85 1.95 -14.58
C ASP A 256 24.06 1.42 -15.76
N TRP A 257 24.30 1.98 -16.94
CA TRP A 257 23.66 1.53 -18.18
C TRP A 257 24.21 0.18 -18.67
N ASN A 258 23.37 -0.57 -19.39
CA ASN A 258 23.66 -1.91 -19.90
C ASN A 258 24.07 -2.93 -18.82
N THR A 259 23.71 -2.68 -17.56
CA THR A 259 24.09 -3.48 -16.40
C THR A 259 22.91 -4.32 -15.92
N THR A 260 23.21 -5.57 -15.51
CA THR A 260 22.25 -6.46 -14.88
C THR A 260 22.26 -6.23 -13.39
N TYR A 261 21.07 -6.06 -12.82
CA TYR A 261 20.83 -5.97 -11.39
C TYR A 261 19.82 -7.05 -10.97
N PHE A 262 19.73 -7.27 -9.67
CA PHE A 262 18.84 -8.22 -9.03
C PHE A 262 17.96 -7.48 -8.04
N TRP A 263 16.73 -7.94 -7.90
CA TRP A 263 15.79 -7.45 -6.90
C TRP A 263 15.05 -8.62 -6.25
N HIS A 264 14.63 -8.40 -5.01
CA HIS A 264 13.69 -9.28 -4.33
C HIS A 264 12.86 -8.50 -3.31
N VAL A 265 11.75 -9.09 -2.90
CA VAL A 265 10.80 -8.46 -1.98
C VAL A 265 10.30 -9.48 -0.97
N ARG A 266 10.05 -9.05 0.26
CA ARG A 266 9.24 -9.78 1.24
C ARG A 266 8.08 -8.92 1.70
N VAL A 267 6.99 -9.56 2.11
CA VAL A 267 5.76 -8.88 2.52
C VAL A 267 5.48 -9.15 3.99
N LYS A 268 4.86 -8.18 4.66
CA LYS A 268 4.40 -8.30 6.04
C LYS A 268 2.88 -8.26 6.07
N ASP A 269 2.25 -9.22 6.74
CA ASP A 269 0.81 -9.15 7.01
C ASP A 269 0.46 -8.05 8.05
N ASN A 270 -0.83 -7.84 8.27
CA ASN A 270 -1.35 -6.86 9.23
C ASN A 270 -1.32 -7.34 10.70
N GLN A 271 -0.86 -8.56 10.98
CA GLN A 271 -0.63 -9.12 12.33
C GLN A 271 0.87 -9.05 12.70
N GLY A 272 1.71 -8.75 11.73
CA GLY A 272 3.11 -8.40 11.88
C GLY A 272 4.12 -9.48 11.50
N ASN A 273 3.72 -10.59 10.86
CA ASN A 273 4.65 -11.61 10.39
C ASN A 273 5.17 -11.30 8.98
N TRP A 274 6.45 -11.61 8.76
CA TRP A 274 7.10 -11.48 7.47
C TRP A 274 7.08 -12.79 6.69
N SER A 275 6.89 -12.71 5.38
CA SER A 275 7.14 -13.80 4.45
C SER A 275 8.64 -14.10 4.33
N GLU A 276 8.96 -15.27 3.78
CA GLU A 276 10.26 -15.47 3.12
C GLU A 276 10.45 -14.47 1.97
N TRP A 277 11.70 -14.20 1.61
CA TRP A 277 12.03 -13.38 0.44
C TRP A 277 11.63 -14.08 -0.87
N LEU A 278 11.10 -13.30 -1.81
CA LEU A 278 11.00 -13.66 -3.22
C LEU A 278 12.35 -14.25 -3.69
N THR A 279 12.33 -15.28 -4.54
CA THR A 279 13.58 -15.72 -5.18
C THR A 279 14.14 -14.54 -5.97
N PRO A 280 15.42 -14.19 -5.82
CA PRO A 280 16.06 -13.11 -6.58
C PRO A 280 15.67 -13.15 -8.05
N ASN A 281 15.08 -12.05 -8.51
CA ASN A 281 14.73 -11.84 -9.90
C ASN A 281 15.68 -10.81 -10.52
N GLN A 282 16.03 -10.96 -11.79
CA GLN A 282 16.98 -10.07 -12.44
C GLN A 282 16.28 -9.10 -13.39
N PHE A 283 16.84 -7.91 -13.54
CA PHE A 283 16.46 -6.94 -14.56
C PHE A 283 17.72 -6.34 -15.18
N LYS A 284 17.61 -5.82 -16.41
CA LYS A 284 18.74 -5.22 -17.10
C LYS A 284 18.40 -3.81 -17.55
N THR A 285 19.22 -2.84 -17.17
CA THR A 285 19.06 -1.45 -17.60
C THR A 285 19.27 -1.33 -19.12
N PRO A 286 18.61 -0.38 -19.80
CA PRO A 286 18.89 -0.04 -21.20
C PRO A 286 20.35 0.35 -21.44
N LYS A 287 20.78 0.41 -22.71
CA LYS A 287 22.17 0.79 -23.07
C LYS A 287 22.50 2.25 -22.75
N HIS A 288 21.50 3.11 -22.75
CA HIS A 288 21.52 4.52 -22.37
C HIS A 288 20.07 4.97 -22.11
N ALA A 289 19.86 6.19 -21.63
CA ALA A 289 18.52 6.76 -21.54
C ALA A 289 17.88 6.87 -22.93
N TYR A 290 16.55 6.77 -22.98
CA TYR A 290 15.81 7.01 -24.21
C TYR A 290 15.74 8.51 -24.50
N GLY A 291 15.52 8.87 -25.77
CA GLY A 291 15.36 10.26 -26.18
C GLY A 291 14.22 10.97 -25.43
N TYR A 292 14.34 12.29 -25.28
CA TYR A 292 13.32 13.15 -24.68
C TYR A 292 12.81 14.11 -25.76
N PRO A 293 11.65 13.83 -26.40
CA PRO A 293 11.08 14.69 -27.42
C PRO A 293 10.63 16.02 -26.84
N ASP A 294 11.10 17.10 -27.45
CA ASP A 294 10.67 18.47 -27.18
C ASP A 294 10.70 19.25 -28.49
N PHE A 295 9.72 20.12 -28.68
CA PHE A 295 9.56 20.85 -29.93
C PHE A 295 8.85 22.19 -29.73
N SER A 296 9.08 23.07 -30.69
CA SER A 296 8.39 24.34 -30.80
C SER A 296 7.75 24.47 -32.19
N TRP A 297 7.00 25.55 -32.42
CA TRP A 297 6.44 25.82 -33.73
C TRP A 297 6.27 27.32 -33.99
N LEU A 298 6.22 27.66 -35.28
CA LEU A 298 5.94 29.00 -35.75
C LEU A 298 4.86 28.99 -36.84
N PRO A 299 3.96 29.98 -36.85
CA PRO A 299 3.82 31.05 -35.85
C PRO A 299 3.27 30.53 -34.51
N ALA A 300 3.63 31.18 -33.40
CA ALA A 300 3.19 30.77 -32.06
C ALA A 300 1.67 30.89 -31.84
N SER A 301 0.98 31.70 -32.64
CA SER A 301 -0.48 31.86 -32.64
C SER A 301 -0.98 31.83 -34.09
N PRO A 302 -1.10 30.65 -34.70
CA PRO A 302 -1.46 30.53 -36.11
C PRO A 302 -2.92 30.92 -36.34
N THR A 303 -3.23 31.40 -37.54
CA THR A 303 -4.61 31.53 -38.01
C THR A 303 -5.08 30.23 -38.69
N GLN A 304 -6.39 29.98 -38.70
CA GLN A 304 -6.96 28.81 -39.36
C GLN A 304 -6.60 28.82 -40.84
N GLY A 305 -5.98 27.73 -41.31
CA GLY A 305 -5.49 27.62 -42.68
C GLY A 305 -4.12 28.26 -42.93
N GLU A 306 -3.45 28.77 -41.91
CA GLU A 306 -2.04 29.15 -41.97
C GLU A 306 -1.14 27.92 -41.88
N VAL A 307 0.01 27.96 -42.53
CA VAL A 307 1.02 26.89 -42.43
C VAL A 307 1.81 27.08 -41.14
N VAL A 308 1.86 26.04 -40.32
CA VAL A 308 2.63 25.96 -39.10
C VAL A 308 3.86 25.09 -39.35
N VAL A 309 5.04 25.64 -39.05
CA VAL A 309 6.31 24.92 -39.14
C VAL A 309 6.69 24.45 -37.74
N PHE A 310 6.88 23.15 -37.56
CA PHE A 310 7.33 22.57 -36.30
C PHE A 310 8.84 22.37 -36.30
N ASP A 311 9.46 22.56 -35.14
CA ASP A 311 10.89 22.52 -34.92
C ASP A 311 11.20 21.61 -33.72
N PRO A 312 11.78 20.41 -33.94
CA PRO A 312 12.08 19.45 -32.89
C PRO A 312 13.47 19.64 -32.25
N ASP A 313 14.21 20.71 -32.56
CA ASP A 313 15.62 20.86 -32.17
C ASP A 313 15.86 20.99 -30.65
N ALA A 314 14.79 21.19 -29.86
CA ALA A 314 14.84 21.12 -28.40
C ALA A 314 14.91 19.67 -27.86
N SER A 315 14.64 18.68 -28.71
CA SER A 315 14.71 17.26 -28.37
C SER A 315 16.12 16.83 -27.99
N SER A 316 16.23 15.88 -27.06
CA SER A 316 17.51 15.36 -26.57
C SER A 316 17.63 13.85 -26.78
N VAL A 317 18.83 13.37 -27.10
CA VAL A 317 19.20 11.94 -27.14
C VAL A 317 20.47 11.71 -26.31
N TYR A 318 20.77 10.46 -25.96
CA TYR A 318 21.77 10.11 -24.94
C TYR A 318 22.70 8.99 -25.41
N GLY A 319 23.79 8.75 -24.67
CA GLY A 319 24.72 7.65 -25.00
C GLY A 319 25.57 7.87 -26.26
N GLY A 320 25.62 9.09 -26.78
CA GLY A 320 26.34 9.41 -28.01
C GLY A 320 25.58 9.03 -29.30
N THR A 321 24.28 8.76 -29.20
CA THR A 321 23.39 8.53 -30.34
C THR A 321 22.97 9.85 -31.01
N GLU A 322 22.39 9.73 -32.19
CA GLU A 322 21.73 10.82 -32.92
C GLU A 322 20.26 10.46 -33.16
N ILE A 323 19.40 11.45 -33.44
CA ILE A 323 18.02 11.18 -33.85
C ILE A 323 18.04 10.58 -35.27
N SER A 324 17.57 9.34 -35.40
CA SER A 324 17.52 8.61 -36.67
C SER A 324 16.20 8.83 -37.42
N SER A 325 15.10 9.10 -36.71
CA SER A 325 13.80 9.37 -37.33
C SER A 325 12.88 10.21 -36.44
N TYR A 326 11.92 10.87 -37.11
CA TYR A 326 10.85 11.67 -36.51
C TYR A 326 9.50 11.07 -36.93
N LEU A 327 8.50 11.17 -36.06
CA LEU A 327 7.13 10.82 -36.39
C LEU A 327 6.16 11.81 -35.71
N TRP A 328 5.48 12.60 -36.53
CA TRP A 328 4.51 13.60 -36.10
C TRP A 328 3.08 13.07 -36.22
N THR A 329 2.35 13.09 -35.11
CA THR A 329 0.98 12.57 -35.04
C THR A 329 0.01 13.67 -34.64
N ILE A 330 -0.95 13.97 -35.52
CA ILE A 330 -2.08 14.83 -35.19
C ILE A 330 -3.10 14.00 -34.40
N THR A 331 -3.21 14.22 -33.10
CA THR A 331 -4.09 13.45 -32.21
C THR A 331 -5.49 14.04 -32.12
N GLN A 332 -5.65 15.33 -32.43
CA GLN A 332 -6.94 16.01 -32.51
C GLN A 332 -6.92 17.09 -33.60
N GLY A 333 -8.07 17.30 -34.23
CA GLY A 333 -8.25 18.29 -35.29
C GLY A 333 -8.02 17.72 -36.67
N THR A 334 -7.93 18.60 -37.67
CA THR A 334 -7.67 18.23 -39.06
C THR A 334 -6.56 19.12 -39.59
N GLY A 335 -5.45 18.51 -39.97
CA GLY A 335 -4.31 19.19 -40.57
C GLY A 335 -3.80 18.41 -41.78
N ALA A 336 -3.27 19.13 -42.76
CA ALA A 336 -2.64 18.55 -43.93
C ALA A 336 -1.16 18.94 -43.97
N PHE A 337 -0.29 17.97 -44.23
CA PHE A 337 1.12 18.26 -44.51
C PHE A 337 1.24 18.98 -45.85
N THR A 338 2.11 20.00 -45.89
CA THR A 338 2.30 20.92 -47.00
C THR A 338 3.78 21.05 -47.35
N ASP A 339 4.12 21.80 -48.40
CA ASP A 339 5.50 22.09 -48.79
C ASP A 339 6.38 20.85 -48.99
N SER A 340 5.77 19.76 -49.48
CA SER A 340 6.42 18.45 -49.68
C SER A 340 6.96 17.78 -48.41
N THR A 341 6.56 18.28 -47.24
CA THR A 341 6.79 17.63 -45.95
C THR A 341 5.76 16.53 -45.69
N ASN A 342 6.07 15.65 -44.76
CA ASN A 342 5.20 14.57 -44.30
C ASN A 342 5.40 14.34 -42.79
N ASN A 343 4.71 13.35 -42.24
CA ASN A 343 4.79 13.01 -40.82
C ASN A 343 6.17 12.51 -40.37
N ALA A 344 7.07 12.13 -41.28
CA ALA A 344 8.42 11.69 -40.97
C ALA A 344 9.50 12.79 -41.19
N SER A 345 9.08 13.98 -41.60
CA SER A 345 10.01 15.11 -41.82
C SER A 345 10.49 15.68 -40.49
N GLN A 346 11.76 16.07 -40.39
CA GLN A 346 12.29 16.77 -39.21
C GLN A 346 11.52 18.06 -38.94
N TYR A 347 11.32 18.88 -39.98
CA TYR A 347 10.57 20.14 -39.90
C TYR A 347 9.27 20.05 -40.72
N PRO A 348 8.18 19.45 -40.20
CA PRO A 348 6.95 19.33 -40.95
C PRO A 348 6.23 20.67 -41.04
N HIS A 349 5.62 20.92 -42.19
CA HIS A 349 4.79 22.09 -42.45
C HIS A 349 3.34 21.65 -42.49
N ILE A 350 2.54 22.03 -41.50
CA ILE A 350 1.16 21.55 -41.33
C ILE A 350 0.19 22.72 -41.41
N LYS A 351 -0.82 22.60 -42.28
CA LYS A 351 -1.92 23.55 -42.38
C LYS A 351 -3.16 22.99 -41.69
N PHE A 352 -3.56 23.58 -40.56
CA PHE A 352 -4.74 23.16 -39.80
C PHE A 352 -6.02 23.81 -40.32
N SER A 353 -7.06 23.00 -40.52
CA SER A 353 -8.41 23.45 -40.91
C SER A 353 -9.37 23.56 -39.71
N THR A 354 -8.95 23.16 -38.52
CA THR A 354 -9.71 23.29 -37.27
C THR A 354 -9.04 24.26 -36.31
N LEU A 355 -9.82 24.85 -35.39
CA LEU A 355 -9.31 25.80 -34.39
C LEU A 355 -8.54 25.11 -33.26
N ASN A 356 -9.06 23.99 -32.75
CA ASN A 356 -8.43 23.25 -31.66
C ASN A 356 -7.75 22.00 -32.23
N ASN A 357 -6.43 22.00 -32.22
CA ASN A 357 -5.62 20.90 -32.73
C ASN A 357 -4.69 20.40 -31.64
N GLN A 358 -4.35 19.12 -31.71
CA GLN A 358 -3.38 18.50 -30.83
C GLN A 358 -2.38 17.70 -31.65
N ILE A 359 -1.11 17.80 -31.27
CA ILE A 359 -0.02 17.13 -31.96
C ILE A 359 0.95 16.51 -30.96
N LYS A 360 1.60 15.43 -31.38
CA LYS A 360 2.71 14.79 -30.70
C LYS A 360 3.88 14.57 -31.64
N LEU A 361 5.07 14.50 -31.05
CA LEU A 361 6.30 14.10 -31.72
C LEU A 361 6.84 12.81 -31.07
N GLU A 362 7.13 11.81 -31.89
CA GLU A 362 7.99 10.69 -31.52
C GLU A 362 9.35 10.85 -32.20
N ILE A 363 10.42 10.67 -31.43
CA ILE A 363 11.79 10.58 -31.95
C ILE A 363 12.33 9.18 -31.69
N THR A 364 13.10 8.65 -32.64
CA THR A 364 13.87 7.41 -32.47
C THR A 364 15.33 7.71 -32.68
N ASP A 365 16.21 7.14 -31.87
CA ASP A 365 17.65 7.30 -32.01
C ASP A 365 18.31 6.20 -32.86
N THR A 366 19.64 6.28 -33.04
CA THR A 366 20.41 5.32 -33.83
C THR A 366 20.54 3.93 -33.21
N ASP A 367 20.15 3.74 -31.95
CA ASP A 367 20.12 2.46 -31.24
C ASP A 367 18.70 1.88 -31.14
N ASP A 368 17.76 2.43 -31.93
CA ASP A 368 16.34 2.08 -32.02
C ASP A 368 15.53 2.34 -30.73
N TYR A 369 15.96 3.31 -29.91
CA TYR A 369 15.19 3.74 -28.74
C TYR A 369 14.24 4.88 -29.12
N SER A 370 12.94 4.66 -28.92
CA SER A 370 11.88 5.60 -29.29
C SER A 370 11.12 6.14 -28.08
N CYS A 371 10.81 7.44 -28.10
CA CYS A 371 9.92 8.08 -27.13
C CYS A 371 9.00 9.08 -27.79
N GLU A 372 7.79 9.20 -27.24
CA GLU A 372 6.76 10.14 -27.67
C GLU A 372 6.62 11.30 -26.66
N SER A 373 6.42 12.50 -27.17
CA SER A 373 6.14 13.70 -26.38
C SER A 373 4.79 13.63 -25.67
N GLY A 374 4.60 14.51 -24.68
CA GLY A 374 3.26 14.90 -24.26
C GLY A 374 2.45 15.50 -25.43
N VAL A 375 1.13 15.56 -25.28
CA VAL A 375 0.26 16.23 -26.25
C VAL A 375 0.46 17.74 -26.16
N ALA A 376 0.75 18.39 -27.30
CA ALA A 376 0.79 19.85 -27.39
C ALA A 376 -0.48 20.38 -28.07
N ASP A 377 -1.10 21.39 -27.45
CA ASP A 377 -2.26 22.09 -28.01
C ASP A 377 -1.81 23.19 -29.00
N VAL A 378 -2.27 23.09 -30.24
CA VAL A 378 -2.05 24.10 -31.29
C VAL A 378 -3.38 24.77 -31.60
N THR A 379 -3.63 25.88 -30.91
CA THR A 379 -4.87 26.64 -31.04
C THR A 379 -4.75 27.67 -32.16
N ALA A 380 -5.46 27.44 -33.26
CA ALA A 380 -5.56 28.38 -34.36
C ALA A 380 -6.64 29.45 -34.08
N GLN A 381 -6.35 30.69 -34.46
CA GLN A 381 -7.28 31.80 -34.41
C GLN A 381 -8.13 31.86 -35.68
N LEU A 382 -9.35 32.39 -35.57
CA LEU A 382 -10.14 32.67 -36.76
C LEU A 382 -9.41 33.68 -37.65
N PRO A 383 -9.43 33.50 -38.98
CA PRO A 383 -8.83 34.46 -39.88
C PRO A 383 -9.54 35.80 -39.73
N LEU A 384 -8.79 36.89 -39.83
CA LEU A 384 -9.39 38.21 -39.85
C LEU A 384 -10.39 38.29 -41.02
N PRO A 385 -11.58 38.88 -40.82
CA PRO A 385 -12.55 39.00 -41.90
C PRO A 385 -11.95 39.81 -43.05
N GLU A 386 -12.00 39.26 -44.26
CA GLU A 386 -11.67 40.00 -45.47
C GLU A 386 -12.67 41.16 -45.64
N TYR A 387 -12.20 42.40 -45.55
CA TYR A 387 -13.03 43.54 -45.92
C TYR A 387 -13.08 43.62 -47.44
N LYS A 388 -14.27 43.42 -48.01
CA LYS A 388 -14.52 43.68 -49.42
C LYS A 388 -15.14 45.07 -49.55
N GLU A 389 -14.36 46.04 -50.02
CA GLU A 389 -14.92 47.35 -50.39
C GLU A 389 -15.97 47.16 -51.48
N VAL A 390 -17.23 47.48 -51.14
CA VAL A 390 -18.31 47.54 -52.13
C VAL A 390 -18.41 48.99 -52.57
N ALA A 391 -18.02 49.27 -53.82
CA ALA A 391 -18.20 50.60 -54.40
C ALA A 391 -19.67 51.05 -54.23
N PRO A 392 -19.95 52.29 -53.79
CA PRO A 392 -21.32 52.76 -53.60
C PRO A 392 -22.07 52.76 -54.94
N THR A 393 -23.01 51.82 -55.11
CA THR A 393 -23.84 51.72 -56.32
C THR A 393 -24.97 52.75 -56.39
N SER A 394 -24.97 53.78 -55.53
CA SER A 394 -26.01 54.81 -55.49
C SER A 394 -25.99 55.78 -56.69
N TRP A 395 -24.84 55.95 -57.36
CA TRP A 395 -24.75 56.83 -58.54
C TRP A 395 -25.25 56.17 -59.83
N LEU A 396 -25.07 54.85 -60.00
CA LEU A 396 -25.54 54.09 -61.16
C LEU A 396 -27.07 53.85 -61.13
N LYS A 397 -27.68 53.72 -59.95
CA LYS A 397 -29.15 53.66 -59.81
C LYS A 397 -29.83 55.01 -60.02
N ARG A 398 -29.14 56.14 -59.81
CA ARG A 398 -29.70 57.48 -60.08
C ARG A 398 -29.64 57.88 -61.56
N ILE A 399 -28.67 57.38 -62.33
CA ILE A 399 -28.59 57.68 -63.78
C ILE A 399 -29.62 56.87 -64.61
N LEU A 400 -30.01 55.67 -64.17
CA LEU A 400 -31.05 54.87 -64.83
C LEU A 400 -32.50 55.29 -64.49
N ALA A 401 -32.70 56.07 -63.43
CA ALA A 401 -34.02 56.63 -63.07
C ALA A 401 -34.32 57.98 -63.75
N PHE A 402 -33.34 58.65 -64.36
CA PHE A 402 -33.53 59.91 -65.10
C PHE A 402 -33.87 59.73 -66.59
N PHE A 403 -33.70 58.52 -67.16
CA PHE A 403 -34.02 58.25 -68.57
C PHE A 403 -35.36 57.53 -68.80
N THR A 404 -36.09 57.14 -67.75
CA THR A 404 -37.37 56.40 -67.88
C THR A 404 -38.62 57.23 -67.60
N PHE A 405 -38.52 58.51 -67.23
CA PHE A 405 -39.68 59.35 -66.90
C PHE A 405 -40.16 60.31 -68.01
N SER A 406 -39.60 60.26 -69.23
CA SER A 406 -40.00 61.20 -70.31
C SER A 406 -40.78 60.60 -71.48
N LEU A 407 -41.09 59.30 -71.51
CA LEU A 407 -41.78 58.67 -72.66
C LEU A 407 -42.78 57.59 -72.20
N LYS A 408 -43.84 58.00 -71.48
CA LYS A 408 -45.08 57.20 -71.37
C LYS A 408 -46.27 58.06 -70.91
N SER A 409 -46.61 59.05 -71.73
CA SER A 409 -47.91 59.73 -71.67
C SER A 409 -48.48 59.84 -73.09
N ALA A 410 -48.81 58.71 -73.69
CA ALA A 410 -49.75 58.64 -74.80
C ALA A 410 -50.27 57.20 -74.90
N THR A 411 -51.59 57.09 -75.03
CA THR A 411 -52.43 55.92 -75.34
C THR A 411 -53.04 55.14 -74.17
N LEU A 412 -54.29 55.48 -73.88
CA LEU A 412 -55.31 54.65 -73.21
C LEU A 412 -56.62 54.83 -74.00
N GLY A 413 -57.24 53.69 -74.36
CA GLY A 413 -58.49 53.53 -75.11
C GLY A 413 -58.31 52.35 -76.07
N LEU A 414 -59.10 51.27 -76.08
CA LEU A 414 -60.44 50.97 -75.58
C LEU A 414 -60.64 49.43 -75.57
N ALA A 415 -61.61 48.97 -74.74
CA ALA A 415 -62.43 47.75 -74.85
C ALA A 415 -61.72 46.37 -74.75
N ASP A 416 -62.27 45.33 -74.15
CA ASP A 416 -63.47 45.06 -73.33
C ASP A 416 -63.13 43.81 -72.48
#